data_AF-A0A1R2C5Y9-F1
#
_entry.id   AF-A0A1R2C5Y9-F1
#
_cell.length_a   1.000
_cell.length_b   1.000
_cell.length_c   1.000
_cell.angle_alpha   90.00
_cell.angle_beta   90.00
_cell.angle_gamma   90.00
#
_symmetry.space_group_name_H-M   'P 1'
#
loop_
_entity.id
_entity.type
_entity.pdbx_description
1 polymer ?
#
loop_
_entity_poly.entity_id
_entity_poly.type
_entity_poly.pdbx_seq_one_letter_code
_entity_poly.pdbx_strand_id
1 'polypeptide(L)'
;MNSSDYSPDSTGLTLEATLISLEDEKNRLSSQEKYVEANQISKKIQDLKSQIHKQKLTQLKITHKEEKQLVEKSFSDELCSFEINWDSIISAFSEKCLKELNRSMIKHEKKMRILKEKLENEIMKNFIPSPCLLNMIKCKEQAVKQDKFVEAQGLFLQIEQLRNEEVFRYNENKKMTIEQHLANYNEKYEKKLQALKKRQRTRLDELNIQKQEEYKRIERKYENLKRDLENGQNIKINLHEGKHTTSAGRHSSSPLKSNDCTLSTFRQQSLVSKQE
;
A
#
# COMPACT_ATOMS: atom_id res chain seq x y z
N MET A 1 27.89 6.12 -37.48
CA MET A 1 27.63 7.54 -37.17
C MET A 1 28.54 7.92 -36.03
N ASN A 2 29.45 8.86 -36.31
CA ASN A 2 30.55 9.28 -35.44
C ASN A 2 30.01 10.05 -34.22
N SER A 3 30.21 9.53 -33.01
CA SER A 3 30.14 10.32 -31.79
C SER A 3 31.57 10.53 -31.30
N SER A 4 32.08 11.72 -31.60
CA SER A 4 33.33 12.26 -31.09
C SER A 4 33.21 12.44 -29.57
N ASP A 5 33.89 11.60 -28.80
CA ASP A 5 34.17 11.84 -27.38
C ASP A 5 35.09 13.06 -27.27
N TYR A 6 34.48 14.24 -27.19
CA TYR A 6 35.16 15.48 -26.86
C TYR A 6 35.32 15.52 -25.34
N SER A 7 36.45 15.02 -24.85
CA SER A 7 36.77 15.05 -23.42
C SER A 7 37.14 16.48 -22.99
N PRO A 8 36.32 17.17 -22.18
CA PRO A 8 36.53 18.59 -21.85
C PRO A 8 37.76 18.83 -20.96
N ASP A 9 38.28 17.80 -20.30
CA ASP A 9 39.43 17.91 -19.37
C ASP A 9 40.77 18.15 -20.06
N SER A 10 40.93 17.75 -21.33
CA SER A 10 42.19 17.96 -22.07
C SER A 10 42.50 19.45 -22.32
N THR A 11 41.45 20.27 -22.43
CA THR A 11 41.58 21.71 -22.73
C THR A 11 41.87 22.56 -21.49
N GLY A 12 41.40 22.18 -20.30
CA GLY A 12 41.69 22.91 -19.06
C GLY A 12 43.15 22.78 -18.63
N LEU A 13 43.71 21.57 -18.74
CA LEU A 13 45.12 21.28 -18.44
C LEU A 13 46.09 22.02 -19.37
N THR A 14 45.70 22.22 -20.64
CA THR A 14 46.50 23.00 -21.60
C THR A 14 46.43 24.50 -21.34
N LEU A 15 45.30 25.02 -20.83
CA LEU A 15 45.17 26.43 -20.45
C LEU A 15 45.94 26.78 -19.16
N GLU A 16 45.96 25.88 -18.18
CA GLU A 16 46.76 26.05 -16.97
C GLU A 16 48.27 25.93 -17.24
N ALA A 17 48.69 25.03 -18.11
CA ALA A 17 50.09 24.92 -18.55
C ALA A 17 50.54 26.16 -19.36
N THR A 18 49.68 26.68 -20.24
CA THR A 18 49.98 27.91 -20.99
C THR A 18 50.00 29.16 -20.10
N LEU A 19 49.20 29.20 -19.03
CA LEU A 19 49.27 30.24 -18.01
C LEU A 19 50.65 30.29 -17.34
N ILE A 20 51.15 29.15 -16.89
CA ILE A 20 52.47 29.03 -16.25
C ILE A 20 53.57 29.49 -17.21
N SER A 21 53.53 29.02 -18.46
CA SER A 21 54.51 29.41 -19.48
C SER A 21 54.50 30.92 -19.79
N LEU A 22 53.32 31.57 -19.80
CA LEU A 22 53.21 33.01 -20.00
C LEU A 22 53.66 33.81 -18.77
N GLU A 23 53.43 33.31 -17.56
CA GLU A 23 53.89 33.93 -16.31
C GLU A 23 55.45 33.90 -16.24
N ASP A 24 56.06 32.79 -16.67
CA ASP A 24 57.53 32.67 -16.82
C ASP A 24 58.09 33.61 -17.91
N GLU A 25 57.40 33.71 -19.05
CA GLU A 25 57.80 34.63 -20.12
C GLU A 25 57.69 36.10 -19.71
N LYS A 26 56.65 36.46 -18.95
CA LYS A 26 56.51 37.80 -18.36
C LYS A 26 57.67 38.12 -17.42
N ASN A 27 58.05 37.19 -16.55
CA ASN A 27 59.16 37.37 -15.62
C ASN A 27 60.49 37.56 -16.37
N ARG A 28 60.71 36.78 -17.44
CA ARG A 28 61.89 36.91 -18.32
C ARG A 28 61.94 38.27 -19.02
N LEU A 29 60.83 38.75 -19.58
CA LEU A 29 60.77 40.05 -20.27
C LEU A 29 60.92 41.23 -19.31
N SER A 30 60.40 41.09 -18.09
CA SER A 30 60.58 42.09 -17.02
C SER A 30 62.04 42.23 -16.59
N SER A 31 62.79 41.11 -16.52
CA SER A 31 64.23 41.11 -16.24
C SER A 31 65.07 41.67 -17.38
N GLN A 32 64.51 41.77 -18.59
CA GLN A 32 65.15 42.34 -19.78
C GLN A 32 64.75 43.81 -20.04
N GLU A 33 64.03 44.44 -19.11
CA GLU A 33 63.52 45.83 -19.22
C GLU A 33 62.58 46.06 -20.42
N LYS A 34 62.03 44.97 -20.99
CA LYS A 34 61.08 44.97 -22.13
C LYS A 34 59.64 45.13 -21.65
N TYR A 35 59.34 46.31 -21.11
CA TYR A 35 58.08 46.56 -20.39
C TYR A 35 56.84 46.57 -21.29
N VAL A 36 56.97 46.94 -22.57
CA VAL A 36 55.85 46.96 -23.50
C VAL A 36 55.40 45.53 -23.82
N GLU A 37 56.34 44.63 -24.11
CA GLU A 37 56.05 43.21 -24.34
C GLU A 37 55.55 42.54 -23.05
N ALA A 38 56.15 42.84 -21.89
CA ALA A 38 55.69 42.32 -20.60
C ALA A 38 54.24 42.75 -20.29
N ASN A 39 53.84 43.96 -20.65
CA ASN A 39 52.46 44.44 -20.50
C ASN A 39 51.49 43.70 -21.44
N GLN A 40 51.91 43.41 -22.68
CA GLN A 40 51.11 42.61 -23.62
C GLN A 40 50.91 41.17 -23.10
N ILE A 41 51.96 40.55 -22.57
CA ILE A 41 51.85 39.23 -21.92
C ILE A 41 50.97 39.31 -20.67
N SER A 42 51.06 40.37 -19.87
CA SER A 42 50.22 40.55 -18.69
C SER A 42 48.72 40.64 -19.04
N LYS A 43 48.37 41.30 -20.15
CA LYS A 43 46.98 41.31 -20.68
C LYS A 43 46.53 39.90 -21.10
N LYS A 44 47.38 39.16 -21.83
CA LYS A 44 47.09 37.77 -22.21
C LYS A 44 46.90 36.85 -21.00
N ILE A 45 47.71 37.00 -19.96
CA ILE A 45 47.56 36.26 -18.69
C ILE A 45 46.21 36.59 -18.05
N GLN A 46 45.81 37.87 -18.02
CA GLN A 46 44.53 38.28 -17.45
C GLN A 46 43.35 37.69 -18.23
N ASP A 47 43.40 37.73 -19.56
CA ASP A 47 42.38 37.12 -20.43
C ASP A 47 42.30 35.61 -20.21
N LEU A 48 43.44 34.93 -20.11
CA LEU A 48 43.54 33.49 -19.86
C LEU A 48 42.99 33.11 -18.47
N LYS A 49 43.31 33.89 -17.43
CA LYS A 49 42.73 33.73 -16.07
C LYS A 49 41.20 33.85 -16.10
N SER A 50 40.66 34.81 -16.85
CA SER A 50 39.22 34.97 -17.06
C SER A 50 38.59 33.78 -17.79
N GLN A 51 39.27 33.24 -18.82
CA GLN A 51 38.80 32.05 -19.54
C GLN A 51 38.77 30.79 -18.66
N ILE A 52 39.85 30.53 -17.91
CA ILE A 52 39.94 29.41 -16.95
C ILE A 52 38.84 29.54 -15.90
N HIS A 53 38.62 30.74 -15.37
CA HIS A 53 37.55 31.00 -14.40
C HIS A 53 36.16 30.69 -14.97
N LYS A 54 35.87 31.12 -16.21
CA LYS A 54 34.61 30.80 -16.88
C LYS A 54 34.44 29.30 -17.10
N GLN A 55 35.49 28.60 -17.52
CA GLN A 55 35.44 27.14 -17.71
C GLN A 55 35.14 26.41 -16.40
N LYS A 56 35.85 26.75 -15.32
CA LYS A 56 35.60 26.17 -13.99
C LYS A 56 34.17 26.40 -13.51
N LEU A 57 33.62 27.60 -13.72
CA LEU A 57 32.22 27.90 -13.41
C LEU A 57 31.24 27.07 -14.26
N THR A 58 31.52 26.87 -15.55
CA THR A 58 30.67 26.05 -16.42
C THR A 58 30.70 24.58 -16.03
N GLN A 59 31.88 24.03 -15.73
CA GLN A 59 32.03 22.65 -15.24
C GLN A 59 31.27 22.47 -13.92
N LEU A 60 31.42 23.40 -12.98
CA LEU A 60 30.69 23.38 -11.72
C LEU A 60 29.16 23.34 -11.93
N LYS A 61 28.64 24.16 -12.86
CA LYS A 61 27.19 24.14 -13.20
C LYS A 61 26.74 22.83 -13.83
N ILE A 62 27.59 22.19 -14.63
CA ILE A 62 27.30 20.87 -15.22
C ILE A 62 27.22 19.83 -14.11
N THR A 63 28.23 19.76 -13.22
CA THR A 63 28.23 18.84 -12.08
C THR A 63 26.99 19.05 -11.19
N HIS A 64 26.62 20.31 -10.90
CA HIS A 64 25.41 20.61 -10.12
C HIS A 64 24.13 20.08 -10.78
N LYS A 65 24.05 20.16 -12.12
CA LYS A 65 22.92 19.63 -12.87
C LYS A 65 22.88 18.10 -12.81
N GLU A 66 24.03 17.44 -12.94
CA GLU A 66 24.15 15.98 -12.85
C GLU A 66 23.79 15.48 -11.44
N GLU A 67 24.27 16.14 -10.38
CA GLU A 67 23.91 15.85 -9.00
C GLU A 67 22.38 15.94 -8.80
N LYS A 68 21.74 16.99 -9.33
CA LYS A 68 20.28 17.16 -9.25
C LYS A 68 19.55 16.04 -10.00
N GLN A 69 19.97 15.73 -11.21
CA GLN A 69 19.38 14.64 -12.01
C GLN A 69 19.52 13.29 -11.31
N LEU A 70 20.65 13.03 -10.65
CA LEU A 70 20.86 11.81 -9.88
C LEU A 70 19.89 11.70 -8.71
N VAL A 71 19.68 12.80 -7.97
CA VAL A 71 18.73 12.86 -6.86
C VAL A 71 17.29 12.64 -7.36
N GLU A 72 16.90 13.28 -8.46
CA GLU A 72 15.57 13.11 -9.08
C GLU A 72 15.35 11.67 -9.56
N LYS A 73 16.36 11.06 -10.19
CA LYS A 73 16.30 9.66 -10.62
C LYS A 73 16.17 8.73 -9.42
N SER A 74 17.00 8.90 -8.39
CA SER A 74 16.94 8.07 -7.18
C SER A 74 15.58 8.17 -6.49
N PHE A 75 14.97 9.36 -6.45
CA PHE A 75 13.63 9.54 -5.91
C PHE A 75 12.56 8.84 -6.76
N SER A 76 12.67 8.93 -8.08
CA SER A 76 11.75 8.26 -9.01
C SER A 76 11.83 6.73 -8.85
N ASP A 77 13.03 6.18 -8.71
CA ASP A 77 13.25 4.75 -8.47
C ASP A 77 12.70 4.30 -7.10
N GLU A 78 12.86 5.13 -6.06
CA GLU A 78 12.29 4.90 -4.72
C GLU A 78 10.75 4.91 -4.76
N LEU A 79 10.15 5.85 -5.50
CA LEU A 79 8.69 5.92 -5.70
C LEU A 79 8.15 4.72 -6.47
N CYS A 80 8.80 4.32 -7.56
CA CYS A 80 8.41 3.14 -8.33
C CYS A 80 8.44 1.87 -7.46
N SER A 81 9.53 1.70 -6.69
CA SER A 81 9.66 0.57 -5.75
C SER A 81 8.59 0.60 -4.65
N PHE A 82 8.29 1.80 -4.14
CA PHE A 82 7.23 2.02 -3.16
C PHE A 82 5.85 1.63 -3.71
N GLU A 83 5.50 2.07 -4.92
CA GLU A 83 4.23 1.75 -5.56
C GLU A 83 4.06 0.24 -5.76
N ILE A 84 5.06 -0.42 -6.34
CA ILE A 84 5.06 -1.87 -6.55
C ILE A 84 4.86 -2.62 -5.24
N ASN A 85 5.58 -2.22 -4.18
CA ASN A 85 5.47 -2.87 -2.88
C ASN A 85 4.07 -2.69 -2.27
N TRP A 86 3.51 -1.48 -2.31
CA TRP A 86 2.17 -1.22 -1.77
C TRP A 86 1.06 -1.90 -2.56
N ASP A 87 1.18 -1.95 -3.89
CA ASP A 87 0.21 -2.63 -4.73
C ASP A 87 0.24 -4.15 -4.46
N SER A 88 1.42 -4.73 -4.22
CA SER A 88 1.56 -6.11 -3.75
C SER A 88 0.87 -6.34 -2.40
N ILE A 89 1.09 -5.45 -1.42
CA ILE A 89 0.47 -5.54 -0.09
C ILE A 89 -1.07 -5.46 -0.18
N ILE A 90 -1.60 -4.48 -0.94
CA ILE A 90 -3.05 -4.29 -1.10
C ILE A 90 -3.68 -5.47 -1.85
N SER A 91 -2.99 -5.97 -2.88
CA SER A 91 -3.44 -7.14 -3.64
C SER A 91 -3.49 -8.39 -2.76
N ALA A 92 -2.43 -8.67 -2.00
CA ALA A 92 -2.38 -9.81 -1.06
C ALA A 92 -3.47 -9.70 0.03
N PHE A 93 -3.73 -8.50 0.54
CA PHE A 93 -4.82 -8.27 1.48
C PHE A 93 -6.20 -8.54 0.86
N SER A 94 -6.41 -8.08 -0.38
CA SER A 94 -7.67 -8.28 -1.12
C SER A 94 -7.91 -9.77 -1.39
N GLU A 95 -6.88 -10.51 -1.80
CA GLU A 95 -6.97 -11.95 -2.00
C GLU A 95 -7.31 -12.69 -0.69
N LYS A 96 -6.68 -12.28 0.43
CA LYS A 96 -6.99 -12.83 1.75
C LYS A 96 -8.45 -12.57 2.15
N CYS A 97 -8.96 -11.37 1.90
CA CYS A 97 -10.37 -11.03 2.18
C CYS A 97 -11.34 -11.88 1.36
N LEU A 98 -11.06 -12.11 0.08
CA LEU A 98 -11.84 -13.00 -0.79
C LEU A 98 -11.83 -14.44 -0.30
N LYS A 99 -10.66 -14.96 0.09
CA LYS A 99 -10.53 -16.31 0.67
C LYS A 99 -11.34 -16.46 1.95
N GLU A 100 -11.31 -15.46 2.83
CA GLU A 100 -12.08 -15.46 4.08
C GLU A 100 -13.59 -15.44 3.81
N LEU A 101 -14.04 -14.62 2.85
CA LEU A 101 -15.44 -14.52 2.45
C LEU A 101 -15.95 -15.86 1.90
N ASN A 102 -15.21 -16.46 0.97
CA ASN A 102 -15.55 -17.75 0.38
C ASN A 102 -15.62 -18.86 1.44
N ARG A 103 -14.66 -18.90 2.37
CA ARG A 103 -14.68 -19.86 3.49
C ARG A 103 -15.90 -19.66 4.39
N SER A 104 -16.30 -18.42 4.64
CA SER A 104 -17.50 -18.09 5.41
C SER A 104 -18.77 -18.60 4.71
N MET A 105 -18.88 -18.38 3.39
CA MET A 105 -20.01 -18.85 2.58
C MET A 105 -20.12 -20.38 2.55
N ILE A 106 -19.03 -21.09 2.24
CA ILE A 106 -19.02 -22.56 2.24
C ILE A 106 -19.41 -23.12 3.60
N LYS A 107 -18.91 -22.50 4.69
CA LYS A 107 -19.25 -22.91 6.06
C LYS A 107 -20.73 -22.65 6.38
N HIS A 108 -21.29 -21.55 5.88
CA HIS A 108 -22.71 -21.24 6.02
C HIS A 108 -23.59 -22.25 5.29
N GLU A 109 -23.32 -22.53 4.01
CA GLU A 109 -24.07 -23.51 3.23
C GLU A 109 -24.07 -24.90 3.88
N LYS A 110 -22.91 -25.35 4.35
CA LYS A 110 -22.80 -26.64 5.06
C LYS A 110 -23.65 -26.63 6.33
N LYS A 111 -23.58 -25.57 7.14
CA LYS A 111 -24.37 -25.46 8.37
C LYS A 111 -25.86 -25.33 8.11
N MET A 112 -26.24 -24.63 7.04
CA MET A 112 -27.63 -24.48 6.61
C MET A 112 -28.25 -25.83 6.25
N ARG A 113 -27.50 -26.65 5.49
CA ARG A 113 -27.92 -28.01 5.14
C ARG A 113 -28.12 -28.89 6.39
N ILE A 114 -27.13 -28.88 7.30
CA ILE A 114 -27.21 -29.63 8.56
C ILE A 114 -28.38 -29.14 9.42
N LEU A 115 -28.61 -27.83 9.49
CA LEU A 115 -29.71 -27.27 10.27
C LEU A 115 -31.06 -27.69 9.69
N LYS A 116 -31.21 -27.64 8.36
CA LYS A 116 -32.43 -28.09 7.69
C LYS A 116 -32.72 -29.56 7.98
N GLU A 117 -31.73 -30.43 7.83
CA GLU A 117 -31.87 -31.87 8.12
C GLU A 117 -32.22 -32.11 9.60
N LYS A 118 -31.61 -31.37 10.53
CA LYS A 118 -31.95 -31.44 11.95
C LYS A 118 -33.38 -31.01 12.22
N LEU A 119 -33.82 -29.88 11.67
CA LEU A 119 -35.18 -29.37 11.86
C LEU A 119 -36.24 -30.32 11.28
N GLU A 120 -35.98 -30.91 10.12
CA GLU A 120 -36.86 -31.92 9.50
C GLU A 120 -37.01 -33.17 10.38
N ASN A 121 -35.92 -33.56 11.07
CA ASN A 121 -35.86 -34.73 11.95
C ASN A 121 -36.37 -34.47 13.38
N GLU A 122 -36.18 -33.26 13.93
CA GLU A 122 -36.52 -32.90 15.31
C GLU A 122 -37.97 -32.38 15.44
N ILE A 123 -38.49 -31.67 14.44
CA ILE A 123 -39.87 -31.17 14.49
C ILE A 123 -40.81 -32.37 14.30
N MET A 124 -41.60 -32.63 15.35
CA MET A 124 -42.52 -33.75 15.58
C MET A 124 -42.63 -34.71 14.37
N LYS A 125 -42.17 -35.95 14.55
CA LYS A 125 -42.22 -36.95 13.49
C LYS A 125 -43.65 -37.45 13.23
N ASN A 126 -44.50 -37.40 14.26
CA ASN A 126 -45.81 -38.05 14.24
C ASN A 126 -46.93 -37.02 14.41
N PHE A 127 -47.89 -37.08 13.49
CA PHE A 127 -49.16 -36.39 13.64
C PHE A 127 -49.90 -36.89 14.89
N ILE A 128 -50.35 -35.96 15.73
CA ILE A 128 -51.17 -36.25 16.91
C ILE A 128 -52.60 -35.83 16.58
N PRO A 129 -53.56 -36.78 16.50
CA PRO A 129 -54.96 -36.49 16.24
C PRO A 129 -55.56 -35.52 17.26
N SER A 130 -56.44 -34.62 16.82
CA SER A 130 -57.15 -33.75 17.76
C SER A 130 -58.09 -34.55 18.67
N PRO A 131 -58.47 -34.01 19.85
CA PRO A 131 -59.48 -34.62 20.71
C PRO A 131 -60.82 -34.87 19.98
N CYS A 132 -61.19 -34.00 19.03
CA CYS A 132 -62.38 -34.15 18.20
C CYS A 132 -62.27 -35.39 17.30
N LEU A 133 -61.15 -35.52 16.58
CA LEU A 133 -60.89 -36.68 15.71
C LEU A 133 -60.84 -37.99 16.52
N LEU A 134 -60.21 -37.98 17.68
CA LEU A 134 -60.20 -39.13 18.61
C LEU A 134 -61.61 -39.50 19.09
N ASN A 135 -62.46 -38.52 19.37
CA ASN A 135 -63.83 -38.76 19.79
C ASN A 135 -64.67 -39.39 18.67
N MET A 136 -64.54 -38.89 17.44
CA MET A 136 -65.23 -39.48 16.28
C MET A 136 -64.78 -40.92 16.03
N ILE A 137 -63.48 -41.22 16.17
CA ILE A 137 -62.96 -42.60 16.09
C ILE A 137 -63.63 -43.50 17.13
N LYS A 138 -63.74 -43.05 18.39
CA LYS A 138 -64.44 -43.80 19.46
C LYS A 138 -65.93 -43.99 19.16
N CYS A 139 -66.63 -42.96 18.67
CA CYS A 139 -68.03 -43.07 18.28
C CYS A 139 -68.23 -44.08 17.14
N LYS A 140 -67.32 -44.09 16.16
CA LYS A 140 -67.33 -45.09 15.08
C LYS A 140 -67.14 -46.51 15.63
N GLU A 141 -66.18 -46.71 16.51
CA GLU A 141 -65.95 -48.02 17.16
C GLU A 141 -67.17 -48.49 17.95
N GLN A 142 -67.85 -47.59 18.64
CA GLN A 142 -69.06 -47.91 19.39
C GLN A 142 -70.26 -48.22 18.47
N ALA A 143 -70.40 -47.51 17.34
CA ALA A 143 -71.42 -47.81 16.34
C ALA A 143 -71.22 -49.20 15.70
N VAL A 144 -69.97 -49.59 15.43
CA VAL A 144 -69.63 -50.94 14.96
C VAL A 144 -69.98 -52.01 16.00
N LYS A 145 -69.67 -51.77 17.29
CA LYS A 145 -70.04 -52.69 18.38
C LYS A 145 -71.55 -52.86 18.58
N GLN A 146 -72.35 -51.91 18.08
CA GLN A 146 -73.81 -51.93 18.15
C GLN A 146 -74.46 -52.42 16.84
N ASP A 147 -73.69 -52.98 15.90
CA ASP A 147 -74.12 -53.45 14.58
C ASP A 147 -74.78 -52.35 13.70
N LYS A 148 -74.49 -51.08 13.99
CA LYS A 148 -75.00 -49.92 13.22
C LYS A 148 -74.05 -49.56 12.06
N PHE A 149 -73.95 -50.44 11.08
CA PHE A 149 -72.96 -50.32 10.00
C PHE A 149 -73.13 -49.08 9.11
N VAL A 150 -74.38 -48.65 8.85
CA VAL A 150 -74.66 -47.45 8.04
C VAL A 150 -74.15 -46.17 8.72
N GLU A 151 -74.39 -46.05 10.03
CA GLU A 151 -73.90 -44.94 10.84
C GLU A 151 -72.37 -44.95 10.95
N ALA A 152 -71.78 -46.14 11.13
CA ALA A 152 -70.33 -46.30 11.15
C ALA A 152 -69.66 -45.91 9.83
N GLN A 153 -70.27 -46.20 8.68
CA GLN A 153 -69.75 -45.79 7.37
C GLN A 153 -69.82 -44.27 7.18
N GLY A 154 -70.90 -43.63 7.64
CA GLY A 154 -71.01 -42.16 7.64
C GLY A 154 -69.93 -41.50 8.50
N LEU A 155 -69.72 -42.02 9.72
CA LEU A 155 -68.65 -41.56 10.62
C LEU A 155 -67.25 -41.81 10.02
N PHE A 156 -67.04 -42.92 9.31
CA PHE A 156 -65.77 -43.21 8.65
C PHE A 156 -65.38 -42.15 7.63
N LEU A 157 -66.31 -41.76 6.74
CA LEU A 157 -66.05 -40.72 5.73
C LEU A 157 -65.73 -39.36 6.37
N GLN A 158 -66.46 -39.00 7.43
CA GLN A 158 -66.21 -37.76 8.17
C GLN A 158 -64.86 -37.78 8.91
N ILE A 159 -64.48 -38.92 9.50
CA ILE A 159 -63.17 -39.12 10.13
C ILE A 159 -62.06 -38.98 9.10
N GLU A 160 -62.22 -39.58 7.91
CA GLU A 160 -61.21 -39.51 6.85
C GLU A 160 -61.02 -38.07 6.36
N GLN A 161 -62.12 -37.35 6.12
CA GLN A 161 -62.07 -35.93 5.75
C GLN A 161 -61.37 -35.08 6.81
N LEU A 162 -61.81 -35.17 8.08
CA LEU A 162 -61.24 -34.39 9.17
C LEU A 162 -59.76 -34.75 9.41
N ARG A 163 -59.40 -36.03 9.29
CA ARG A 163 -58.01 -36.49 9.38
C ARG A 163 -57.15 -35.87 8.30
N ASN A 164 -57.62 -35.86 7.05
CA ASN A 164 -56.87 -35.29 5.93
C ASN A 164 -56.63 -33.78 6.13
N GLU A 165 -57.65 -33.05 6.61
CA GLU A 165 -57.54 -31.63 6.94
C GLU A 165 -56.55 -31.36 8.09
N GLU A 166 -56.61 -32.14 9.17
CA GLU A 166 -55.70 -32.01 10.31
C GLU A 166 -54.25 -32.36 9.94
N VAL A 167 -54.03 -33.43 9.17
CA VAL A 167 -52.71 -33.83 8.67
C VAL A 167 -52.14 -32.76 7.73
N PHE A 168 -52.96 -32.19 6.86
CA PHE A 168 -52.55 -31.09 5.98
C PHE A 168 -52.09 -29.88 6.80
N ARG A 169 -52.91 -29.41 7.75
CA ARG A 169 -52.56 -28.28 8.63
C ARG A 169 -51.30 -28.55 9.44
N TYR A 170 -51.14 -29.78 9.93
CA TYR A 170 -49.94 -30.19 10.66
C TYR A 170 -48.68 -30.08 9.79
N ASN A 171 -48.73 -30.58 8.55
CA ASN A 171 -47.60 -30.51 7.62
C ASN A 171 -47.27 -29.06 7.24
N GLU A 172 -48.28 -28.23 6.99
CA GLU A 172 -48.09 -26.80 6.71
C GLU A 172 -47.44 -26.08 7.89
N ASN A 173 -47.95 -26.28 9.12
CA ASN A 173 -47.36 -25.68 10.32
C ASN A 173 -45.91 -26.14 10.55
N LYS A 174 -45.62 -27.43 10.32
CA LYS A 174 -44.26 -27.97 10.38
C LYS A 174 -43.34 -27.29 9.36
N LYS A 175 -43.77 -27.18 8.11
CA LYS A 175 -43.02 -26.50 7.04
C LYS A 175 -42.76 -25.03 7.38
N MET A 176 -43.79 -24.30 7.81
CA MET A 176 -43.68 -22.90 8.21
C MET A 176 -42.67 -22.71 9.35
N THR A 177 -42.70 -23.60 10.35
CA THR A 177 -41.76 -23.56 11.49
C THR A 177 -40.32 -23.76 11.02
N ILE A 178 -40.08 -24.76 10.15
CA ILE A 178 -38.77 -24.99 9.53
C ILE A 178 -38.29 -23.74 8.79
N GLU A 179 -39.14 -23.18 7.93
CA GLU A 179 -38.82 -21.98 7.15
C GLU A 179 -38.48 -20.78 8.03
N GLN A 180 -39.23 -20.55 9.10
CA GLN A 180 -38.97 -19.48 10.05
C GLN A 180 -37.61 -19.65 10.75
N HIS A 181 -37.26 -20.87 11.17
CA HIS A 181 -35.95 -21.14 11.76
C HIS A 181 -34.80 -20.93 10.76
N LEU A 182 -34.97 -21.34 9.51
CA LEU A 182 -34.00 -21.12 8.44
C LEU A 182 -33.85 -19.63 8.11
N ALA A 183 -34.95 -18.87 8.06
CA ALA A 183 -34.95 -17.43 7.83
C ALA A 183 -34.18 -16.70 8.95
N ASN A 184 -34.47 -17.01 10.22
CA ASN A 184 -33.77 -16.45 11.37
C ASN A 184 -32.27 -16.78 11.35
N TYR A 185 -31.89 -17.97 10.88
CA TYR A 185 -30.49 -18.34 10.73
C TYR A 185 -29.80 -17.54 9.63
N ASN A 186 -30.45 -17.37 8.47
CA ASN A 186 -29.94 -16.55 7.37
C ASN A 186 -29.76 -15.09 7.79
N GLU A 187 -30.73 -14.48 8.46
CA GLU A 187 -30.63 -13.10 8.93
C GLU A 187 -29.42 -12.91 9.87
N LYS A 188 -29.20 -13.86 10.80
CA LYS A 188 -28.02 -13.86 11.68
C LYS A 188 -26.72 -13.99 10.89
N TYR A 189 -26.71 -14.76 9.81
CA TYR A 189 -25.54 -14.89 8.96
C TYR A 189 -25.28 -13.63 8.13
N GLU A 190 -26.32 -13.00 7.58
CA GLU A 190 -26.20 -11.75 6.84
C GLU A 190 -25.60 -10.64 7.71
N LYS A 191 -26.06 -10.50 8.96
CA LYS A 191 -25.47 -9.55 9.93
C LYS A 191 -23.98 -9.83 10.16
N LYS A 192 -23.58 -11.10 10.28
CA LYS A 192 -22.17 -11.49 10.41
C LYS A 192 -21.37 -11.16 9.15
N LEU A 193 -21.94 -11.38 7.97
CA LEU A 193 -21.32 -11.10 6.68
C LEU A 193 -21.12 -9.59 6.49
N GLN A 194 -22.12 -8.78 6.84
CA GLN A 194 -22.04 -7.33 6.83
C GLN A 194 -20.95 -6.82 7.80
N ALA A 195 -20.90 -7.36 9.01
CA ALA A 195 -19.86 -7.03 9.98
C ALA A 195 -18.45 -7.39 9.46
N LEU A 196 -18.30 -8.55 8.82
CA LEU A 196 -17.05 -8.97 8.18
C LEU A 196 -16.64 -8.01 7.06
N LYS A 197 -17.55 -7.69 6.14
CA LYS A 197 -17.31 -6.74 5.05
C LYS A 197 -16.94 -5.35 5.57
N LYS A 198 -17.62 -4.88 6.62
CA LYS A 198 -17.30 -3.60 7.27
C LYS A 198 -15.89 -3.61 7.84
N ARG A 199 -15.50 -4.68 8.56
CA ARG A 199 -14.14 -4.84 9.08
C ARG A 199 -13.09 -4.86 7.98
N GLN A 200 -13.34 -5.57 6.89
CA GLN A 200 -12.45 -5.62 5.72
C GLN A 200 -12.27 -4.23 5.10
N ARG A 201 -13.37 -3.47 4.96
CA ARG A 201 -13.33 -2.09 4.46
C ARG A 201 -12.54 -1.16 5.37
N THR A 202 -12.82 -1.16 6.67
CA THR A 202 -12.06 -0.34 7.64
C THR A 202 -10.57 -0.66 7.59
N ARG A 203 -10.22 -1.95 7.48
CA ARG A 203 -8.81 -2.34 7.38
C ARG A 203 -8.15 -1.90 6.07
N LEU A 204 -8.89 -1.89 4.97
CA LEU A 204 -8.40 -1.35 3.69
C LEU A 204 -8.17 0.16 3.80
N ASP A 205 -9.10 0.88 4.43
CA ASP A 205 -8.99 2.33 4.65
C ASP A 205 -7.75 2.64 5.51
N GLU A 206 -7.50 1.86 6.58
CA GLU A 206 -6.28 1.96 7.39
C GLU A 206 -5.00 1.76 6.56
N LEU A 207 -4.96 0.75 5.67
CA LEU A 207 -3.81 0.50 4.80
C LEU A 207 -3.59 1.68 3.83
N ASN A 208 -4.65 2.27 3.30
CA ASN A 208 -4.56 3.43 2.42
C ASN A 208 -4.02 4.67 3.17
N ILE A 209 -4.44 4.87 4.42
CA ILE A 209 -3.89 5.94 5.27
C ILE A 209 -2.40 5.72 5.49
N GLN A 210 -1.99 4.49 5.83
CA GLN A 210 -0.57 4.15 5.99
C GLN A 210 0.23 4.39 4.71
N LYS A 211 -0.29 3.99 3.54
CA LYS A 211 0.32 4.27 2.23
C LYS A 211 0.53 5.78 2.05
N GLN A 212 -0.47 6.60 2.34
CA GLN A 212 -0.36 8.07 2.22
C GLN A 212 0.67 8.67 3.19
N GLU A 213 0.75 8.18 4.43
CA GLU A 213 1.70 8.66 5.43
C GLU A 213 3.15 8.31 5.09
N GLU A 214 3.40 7.10 4.57
CA GLU A 214 4.72 6.69 4.11
C GLU A 214 5.11 7.45 2.83
N TYR A 215 4.18 7.67 1.90
CA TYR A 215 4.42 8.51 0.71
C TYR A 215 4.87 9.93 1.12
N LYS A 216 4.15 10.56 2.05
CA LYS A 216 4.52 11.87 2.61
C LYS A 216 5.87 11.87 3.33
N ARG A 217 6.34 10.73 3.84
CA ARG A 217 7.68 10.61 4.43
C ARG A 217 8.75 10.59 3.34
N ILE A 218 8.54 9.84 2.27
CA ILE A 218 9.43 9.78 1.11
C ILE A 218 9.54 11.16 0.45
N GLU A 219 8.41 11.84 0.25
CA GLU A 219 8.36 13.20 -0.29
C GLU A 219 9.13 14.21 0.58
N ARG A 220 8.91 14.21 1.90
CA ARG A 220 9.66 15.09 2.82
C ARG A 220 11.16 14.83 2.80
N LYS A 221 11.56 13.56 2.73
CA LYS A 221 12.98 13.16 2.62
C LYS A 221 13.59 13.72 1.34
N TYR A 222 12.89 13.63 0.21
CA TYR A 222 13.33 14.20 -1.06
C TYR A 222 13.44 15.72 -1.02
N GLU A 223 12.43 16.42 -0.51
CA GLU A 223 12.45 17.89 -0.42
C GLU A 223 13.58 18.41 0.48
N ASN A 224 13.88 17.70 1.57
CA ASN A 224 15.03 18.03 2.41
C ASN A 224 16.35 17.81 1.66
N LEU A 225 16.52 16.66 1.01
CA LEU A 225 17.74 16.36 0.25
C LEU A 225 17.96 17.36 -0.90
N LYS A 226 16.89 17.74 -1.60
CA LYS A 226 16.92 18.75 -2.65
C LYS A 226 17.32 20.12 -2.11
N ARG A 227 16.73 20.54 -0.98
CA ARG A 227 17.08 21.80 -0.32
C ARG A 227 18.55 21.83 0.11
N ASP A 228 19.04 20.74 0.69
CA ASP A 228 20.43 20.63 1.13
C ASP A 228 21.40 20.66 -0.05
N LEU A 229 21.03 20.00 -1.15
CA LEU A 229 21.77 20.05 -2.41
C LEU A 229 21.83 21.48 -2.95
N GLU A 230 20.68 22.15 -3.10
CA GLU A 230 20.59 23.53 -3.60
C GLU A 230 21.38 24.50 -2.72
N ASN A 231 21.30 24.37 -1.40
CA ASN A 231 22.09 25.16 -0.46
C ASN A 231 23.60 24.93 -0.65
N GLY A 232 24.04 23.67 -0.76
CA GLY A 232 25.43 23.32 -1.01
C GLY A 232 25.94 23.88 -2.35
N GLN A 233 25.12 23.80 -3.40
CA GLN A 233 25.43 24.34 -4.72
C GLN A 233 25.54 25.87 -4.70
N ASN A 234 24.64 26.56 -4.02
CA ASN A 234 24.69 28.02 -3.84
C ASN A 234 25.95 28.45 -3.10
N ILE A 235 26.35 27.72 -2.05
CA ILE A 235 27.60 27.98 -1.31
C ILE A 235 28.83 27.83 -2.22
N LYS A 236 28.88 26.77 -3.04
CA LYS A 236 29.96 26.55 -4.01
C LYS A 236 30.04 27.66 -5.07
N ILE A 237 28.89 28.13 -5.58
CA ILE A 237 28.83 29.26 -6.52
C ILE A 237 29.31 30.55 -5.86
N ASN A 238 28.83 30.87 -4.67
CA ASN A 238 29.25 32.06 -3.93
C ASN A 238 30.75 32.07 -3.63
N LEU A 239 31.35 30.89 -3.40
CA LEU A 239 32.79 30.72 -3.26
C LEU A 239 33.54 30.98 -4.55
N HIS A 240 33.05 30.42 -5.65
CA HIS A 240 33.64 30.66 -6.95
C HIS A 240 33.55 32.14 -7.36
N GLU A 241 32.47 32.84 -7.03
CA GLU A 241 32.27 34.26 -7.35
C GLU A 241 32.97 35.22 -6.37
N GLY A 242 33.66 34.70 -5.34
CA GLY A 242 34.33 35.53 -4.32
C GLY A 242 33.37 36.31 -3.42
N LYS A 243 32.09 35.93 -3.38
CA LYS A 243 31.02 36.57 -2.58
C LYS A 243 30.92 36.01 -1.17
N HIS A 244 31.81 35.09 -0.77
CA HIS A 244 31.88 34.64 0.63
C HIS A 244 32.37 35.79 1.52
N THR A 245 31.44 36.39 2.27
CA THR A 245 31.78 37.26 3.38
C THR A 245 32.33 36.41 4.52
N THR A 246 33.65 36.40 4.70
CA THR A 246 34.34 35.78 5.85
C THR A 246 34.12 36.52 7.18
N SER A 247 33.04 37.29 7.33
CA SER A 247 32.86 38.24 8.45
C SER A 247 31.69 37.93 9.38
N ALA A 248 30.85 36.91 9.12
CA ALA A 248 29.68 36.61 9.94
C ALA A 248 29.75 35.26 10.69
N GLY A 249 30.95 34.78 11.03
CA GLY A 249 31.15 33.46 11.69
C GLY A 249 32.13 33.44 12.85
N ARG A 250 32.50 34.59 13.43
CA ARG A 250 33.33 34.66 14.65
C ARG A 250 32.46 34.85 15.89
N HIS A 251 31.57 33.92 16.19
CA HIS A 251 31.01 33.80 17.54
C HIS A 251 30.92 32.35 17.99
N SER A 252 31.54 32.11 19.15
CA SER A 252 31.39 31.02 20.12
C SER A 252 31.71 29.59 19.70
N SER A 253 32.92 29.17 20.10
CA SER A 253 33.21 27.96 20.88
C SER A 253 32.02 27.05 21.29
N SER A 254 32.13 25.77 20.92
CA SER A 254 31.96 24.53 21.72
C SER A 254 31.12 23.44 21.00
N PRO A 255 31.22 22.14 21.37
CA PRO A 255 32.29 21.23 20.99
C PRO A 255 31.78 20.04 20.14
N LEU A 256 32.70 19.47 19.35
CA LEU A 256 32.72 18.10 18.80
C LEU A 256 31.38 17.32 18.81
N LYS A 257 30.70 17.31 17.66
CA LYS A 257 29.95 16.14 17.21
C LYS A 257 30.64 15.57 15.98
N SER A 258 31.39 14.50 16.22
CA SER A 258 31.90 13.59 15.19
C SER A 258 30.71 12.98 14.44
N ASN A 259 30.44 13.49 13.24
CA ASN A 259 29.65 12.76 12.25
C ASN A 259 30.64 12.03 11.34
N ASP A 260 31.12 10.88 11.83
CA ASP A 260 31.56 9.83 10.93
C ASP A 260 30.31 9.37 10.17
N CYS A 261 30.12 9.97 8.98
CA CYS A 261 29.18 9.48 7.99
C CYS A 261 29.80 8.22 7.37
N THR A 262 29.71 7.10 8.07
CA THR A 262 29.90 5.80 7.45
C THR A 262 28.68 5.51 6.59
N LEU A 263 28.85 5.67 5.28
CA LEU A 263 28.20 4.86 4.25
C LEU A 263 28.36 3.38 4.62
N SER A 264 27.46 2.83 5.44
CA SER A 264 27.27 1.39 5.60
C SER A 264 26.09 1.13 6.55
N THR A 265 24.89 0.96 6.00
CA THR A 265 23.93 -0.07 6.43
C THR A 265 22.92 -0.23 5.30
N PHE A 266 23.40 -0.81 4.21
CA PHE A 266 22.55 -1.55 3.28
C PHE A 266 22.64 -3.01 3.73
N ARG A 267 21.48 -3.67 3.89
CA ARG A 267 21.30 -5.13 3.95
C ARG A 267 21.47 -5.83 5.33
N GLN A 268 20.34 -6.06 6.01
CA GLN A 268 19.80 -7.40 6.35
C GLN A 268 18.78 -7.28 7.50
N GLN A 269 17.49 -7.41 7.18
CA GLN A 269 16.53 -8.01 8.10
C GLN A 269 15.69 -9.02 7.31
N SER A 270 16.20 -10.24 7.26
CA SER A 270 15.43 -11.44 7.01
C SER A 270 15.21 -12.16 8.35
N LEU A 271 13.94 -12.43 8.66
CA LEU A 271 13.46 -13.61 9.37
C LEU A 271 13.96 -13.86 10.80
N VAL A 272 13.11 -13.50 11.77
CA VAL A 272 12.95 -14.29 12.99
C VAL A 272 11.47 -14.69 13.08
N SER A 273 11.18 -15.88 12.56
CA SER A 273 10.01 -16.66 12.98
C SER A 273 10.36 -17.28 14.33
N LYS A 274 9.64 -16.88 15.38
CA LYS A 274 9.61 -17.63 16.64
C LYS A 274 8.73 -18.87 16.45
N GLN A 275 9.30 -20.02 16.77
CA GLN A 275 8.55 -21.17 17.25
C GLN A 275 8.03 -20.83 18.64
N GLU A 276 6.70 -20.90 18.80
CA GLU A 276 5.94 -21.43 19.95
C GLU A 276 4.44 -21.34 19.62
#